data_AF-A0A9X6TZ90-F1
#
_entry.id   AF-A0A9X6TZ90-F1
#
_cell.length_a   1.000
_cell.length_b   1.000
_cell.length_c   1.000
_cell.angle_alpha   90.00
_cell.angle_beta   90.00
_cell.angle_gamma   90.00
#
_symmetry.space_group_name_H-M   'P 1'
#
loop_
_entity.id
_entity.type
_entity.pdbx_description
1 polymer ?
#
loop_
_entity_poly.entity_id
_entity_poly.type
_entity_poly.pdbx_seq_one_letter_code
_entity_poly.pdbx_strand_id
1 'polypeptide(L)'
;MRKVIMYCGIFIMILLSGCIRFGKDITDTIYLIPEAYEGDLLVIYNVPGAELLPEEDGFRVVTFSADGTAVTSTADMKYGEVNDTYYTVNKEGKRTKLDESCIRVGSNGGTTENIGKENEHTFSYAKLAVTTSACSQSFSSYGREVPENQEHPVEKKLRELLVLVKEQYMKVKY
;
A
#
# COMPACT_ATOMS: atom_id res chain seq x y z
N MET A 1 55.01 31.14 7.72
CA MET A 1 54.61 29.83 7.13
C MET A 1 53.67 28.99 8.01
N ARG A 2 53.41 29.33 9.28
CA ARG A 2 52.55 28.53 10.19
C ARG A 2 51.04 28.83 10.07
N LYS A 3 50.67 30.01 9.56
CA LYS A 3 49.26 30.42 9.37
C LYS A 3 48.61 29.84 8.11
N VAL A 4 49.38 29.58 7.05
CA VAL A 4 48.87 29.06 5.76
C VAL A 4 48.38 27.60 5.89
N ILE A 5 49.07 26.80 6.72
CA ILE A 5 48.72 25.39 7.00
C ILE A 5 47.38 25.28 7.76
N MET A 6 47.06 26.26 8.60
CA MET A 6 45.82 26.27 9.39
C MET A 6 44.57 26.52 8.54
N TYR A 7 44.67 27.30 7.45
CA TYR A 7 43.55 27.56 6.55
C TYR A 7 43.28 26.41 5.58
N CYS A 8 44.31 25.63 5.19
CA CYS A 8 44.12 24.42 4.38
C CYS A 8 43.33 23.32 5.12
N GLY A 9 43.55 23.15 6.43
CA GLY A 9 42.83 22.13 7.22
C GLY A 9 41.33 22.41 7.36
N ILE A 10 40.93 23.68 7.42
CA ILE A 10 39.52 24.10 7.53
C ILE A 10 38.77 23.93 6.20
N PHE A 11 39.45 24.14 5.07
CA PHE A 11 38.85 24.00 3.74
C PHE A 11 38.55 22.54 3.36
N ILE A 12 39.33 21.59 3.89
CA ILE A 12 39.16 20.15 3.64
C ILE A 12 37.97 19.58 4.44
N MET A 13 37.66 20.12 5.62
CA MET A 13 36.50 19.69 6.43
C MET A 13 35.15 20.03 5.78
N ILE A 14 35.07 21.09 4.96
CA ILE A 14 33.82 21.50 4.27
C ILE A 14 33.53 20.58 3.06
N LEU A 15 34.54 19.92 2.50
CA LEU A 15 34.38 18.98 1.39
C LEU A 15 33.90 17.58 1.83
N LEU A 16 33.92 17.29 3.14
CA LEU A 16 33.40 16.05 3.73
C LEU A 16 31.97 16.20 4.27
N SER A 17 31.35 17.38 4.17
CA SER A 17 29.91 17.55 4.36
C SER A 17 29.20 16.84 3.21
N GLY A 18 28.94 15.55 3.43
CA GLY A 18 28.39 14.63 2.45
C GLY A 18 27.14 15.16 1.76
N CYS A 19 26.94 14.69 0.53
CA CYS A 19 25.69 14.82 -0.19
C CYS A 19 24.56 14.27 0.70
N ILE A 20 23.82 15.17 1.36
CA ILE A 20 22.50 14.83 1.87
C ILE A 20 21.67 14.57 0.63
N ARG A 21 21.53 13.29 0.25
CA ARG A 21 20.49 12.89 -0.69
C ARG A 21 19.19 13.13 0.05
N PHE A 22 18.58 14.29 -0.17
CA PHE A 22 17.15 14.45 0.03
C PHE A 22 16.50 13.45 -0.95
N GLY A 23 16.34 12.21 -0.48
CA GLY A 23 15.57 11.20 -1.20
C GLY A 23 14.19 11.77 -1.40
N LYS A 24 13.69 11.73 -2.63
CA LYS A 24 12.30 12.07 -2.89
C LYS A 24 11.47 10.95 -2.25
N ASP A 25 10.59 11.30 -1.32
CA ASP A 25 9.64 10.33 -0.78
C ASP A 25 8.72 9.90 -1.94
N ILE A 26 8.76 8.61 -2.28
CA ILE A 26 8.01 7.98 -3.36
C ILE A 26 7.32 6.71 -2.82
N THR A 27 6.22 6.29 -3.46
CA THR A 27 5.38 5.21 -2.94
C THR A 27 5.93 3.81 -3.17
N ASP A 28 6.73 3.59 -4.22
CA ASP A 28 7.45 2.37 -4.55
C ASP A 28 6.66 1.08 -4.20
N THR A 29 5.44 0.93 -4.73
CA THR A 29 4.61 -0.25 -4.49
C THR A 29 4.23 -0.97 -5.79
N ILE A 30 4.45 -2.29 -5.83
CA ILE A 30 3.98 -3.19 -6.88
C ILE A 30 2.70 -3.87 -6.38
N TYR A 31 1.61 -3.76 -7.14
CA TYR A 31 0.34 -4.43 -6.85
C TYR A 31 0.13 -5.61 -7.81
N LEU A 32 0.01 -6.81 -7.24
CA LEU A 32 -0.22 -8.06 -7.95
C LEU A 32 -1.67 -8.51 -7.74
N ILE A 33 -2.47 -8.41 -8.80
CA ILE A 33 -3.92 -8.64 -8.78
C ILE A 33 -4.20 -9.96 -9.52
N PRO A 34 -5.02 -10.89 -8.99
CA PRO A 34 -5.39 -12.08 -9.74
C PRO A 34 -6.06 -11.72 -11.08
N GLU A 35 -5.65 -12.36 -12.18
CA GLU A 35 -6.14 -12.02 -13.54
C GLU A 35 -7.66 -12.09 -13.70
N ALA A 36 -8.32 -12.96 -12.93
CA ALA A 36 -9.76 -13.16 -12.95
C ALA A 36 -10.51 -12.19 -12.03
N TYR A 37 -9.80 -11.32 -11.30
CA TYR A 37 -10.40 -10.40 -10.34
C TYR A 37 -10.72 -9.04 -10.98
N GLU A 38 -11.94 -8.57 -10.74
CA GLU A 38 -12.41 -7.24 -11.11
C GLU A 38 -13.28 -6.70 -9.97
N GLY A 39 -13.04 -5.45 -9.56
CA GLY A 39 -13.78 -4.83 -8.46
C GLY A 39 -12.90 -4.13 -7.43
N ASP A 40 -13.38 -4.06 -6.19
CA ASP A 40 -12.74 -3.33 -5.10
C ASP A 40 -11.55 -4.11 -4.53
N LEU A 41 -10.41 -3.46 -4.39
CA LEU A 41 -9.23 -4.00 -3.76
C LEU A 41 -9.04 -3.36 -2.38
N LEU A 42 -8.61 -4.15 -1.41
CA LEU A 42 -8.40 -3.69 -0.05
C LEU A 42 -7.12 -4.26 0.54
N VAL A 43 -6.26 -3.39 1.05
CA VAL A 43 -5.07 -3.78 1.83
C VAL A 43 -5.28 -3.37 3.27
N ILE A 44 -5.05 -4.28 4.22
CA ILE A 44 -4.96 -3.99 5.65
C ILE A 44 -3.52 -4.17 6.12
N TYR A 45 -2.99 -3.13 6.73
CA TYR A 45 -1.66 -3.04 7.30
C TYR A 45 -1.69 -3.21 8.81
N ASN A 46 -0.50 -3.31 9.39
CA ASN A 46 -0.29 -3.45 10.81
C ASN A 46 -1.06 -4.63 11.41
N VAL A 47 -1.14 -5.78 10.74
CA VAL A 47 -1.80 -6.98 11.28
C VAL A 47 -0.76 -7.89 11.94
N PRO A 48 -0.71 -7.98 13.28
CA PRO A 48 0.26 -8.83 13.95
C PRO A 48 0.10 -10.30 13.54
N GLY A 49 1.21 -10.95 13.20
CA GLY A 49 1.22 -12.36 12.79
C GLY A 49 0.90 -12.61 11.31
N ALA A 50 0.55 -11.59 10.53
CA ALA A 50 0.52 -11.69 9.07
C ALA A 50 1.93 -11.57 8.46
N GLU A 51 2.07 -11.91 7.18
CA GLU A 51 3.35 -11.80 6.47
C GLU A 51 3.73 -10.33 6.22
N LEU A 52 5.04 -10.04 6.23
CA LEU A 52 5.57 -8.76 5.78
C LEU A 52 5.47 -8.67 4.25
N LEU A 53 5.31 -7.45 3.73
CA LEU A 53 5.37 -7.26 2.27
C LEU A 53 6.80 -7.56 1.80
N PRO A 54 6.98 -8.47 0.82
CA PRO A 54 8.29 -8.67 0.22
C PRO A 54 8.72 -7.42 -0.56
N GLU A 55 10.02 -7.28 -0.77
CA GLU A 55 10.59 -6.20 -1.56
C GLU A 55 11.28 -6.73 -2.82
N GLU A 56 11.03 -6.06 -3.95
CA GLU A 56 11.65 -6.32 -5.25
C GLU A 56 12.22 -5.00 -5.77
N ASP A 57 13.56 -4.92 -5.92
CA ASP A 57 14.25 -3.73 -6.43
C ASP A 57 13.88 -2.42 -5.70
N GLY A 58 13.57 -2.50 -4.40
CA GLY A 58 13.17 -1.37 -3.55
C GLY A 58 11.66 -1.09 -3.51
N PHE A 59 10.88 -1.80 -4.32
CA PHE A 59 9.42 -1.74 -4.32
C PHE A 59 8.83 -2.76 -3.34
N ARG A 60 7.86 -2.35 -2.53
CA ARG A 60 7.06 -3.28 -1.72
C ARG A 60 6.05 -3.97 -2.61
N VAL A 61 5.88 -5.28 -2.45
CA VAL A 61 4.99 -6.07 -3.30
C VAL A 61 3.74 -6.46 -2.51
N VAL A 62 2.60 -5.94 -2.94
CA VAL A 62 1.27 -6.29 -2.41
C VAL A 62 0.65 -7.35 -3.32
N THR A 63 0.46 -8.55 -2.79
CA THR A 63 -0.22 -9.65 -3.50
C THR A 63 -1.64 -9.79 -2.99
N PHE A 64 -2.62 -9.59 -3.87
CA PHE A 64 -4.02 -9.78 -3.53
C PHE A 64 -4.45 -11.25 -3.64
N SER A 65 -5.25 -11.71 -2.69
CA SER A 65 -5.97 -12.98 -2.77
C SER A 65 -7.09 -12.92 -3.82
N ALA A 66 -7.67 -14.09 -4.12
CA ALA A 66 -8.72 -14.25 -5.13
C ALA A 66 -9.98 -13.40 -4.90
N ASP A 67 -10.21 -12.95 -3.66
CA ASP A 67 -11.31 -12.05 -3.29
C ASP A 67 -10.93 -10.56 -3.35
N GLY A 68 -9.70 -10.23 -3.75
CA GLY A 68 -9.18 -8.87 -3.86
C GLY A 68 -8.81 -8.25 -2.51
N THR A 69 -8.38 -9.05 -1.54
CA THR A 69 -7.88 -8.56 -0.25
C THR A 69 -6.39 -8.84 -0.09
N ALA A 70 -5.70 -8.04 0.72
CA ALA A 70 -4.32 -8.28 1.11
C ALA A 70 -4.17 -7.87 2.59
N VAL A 71 -3.48 -8.70 3.37
CA VAL A 71 -3.28 -8.48 4.80
C VAL A 71 -1.80 -8.62 5.12
N THR A 72 -1.22 -7.65 5.80
CA THR A 72 0.21 -7.63 6.10
C THR A 72 0.52 -7.12 7.51
N SER A 73 1.61 -7.61 8.08
CA SER A 73 2.19 -7.07 9.32
C SER A 73 3.04 -5.81 9.09
N THR A 74 3.26 -5.42 7.83
CA THR A 74 3.91 -4.15 7.49
C THR A 74 3.13 -3.01 8.14
N ALA A 75 3.81 -2.16 8.91
CA ALA A 75 3.16 -1.19 9.79
C ALA A 75 2.25 -0.21 9.04
N ASP A 76 2.66 0.26 7.86
CA ASP A 76 1.86 1.18 7.07
C ASP A 76 2.25 1.16 5.59
N MET A 77 1.42 1.80 4.76
CA MET A 77 1.72 2.11 3.36
C MET A 77 2.85 3.16 3.24
N LYS A 78 3.51 3.22 2.08
CA LYS A 78 4.47 4.28 1.77
C LYS A 78 3.72 5.53 1.29
N TYR A 79 4.23 6.70 1.66
CA TYR A 79 3.69 8.01 1.27
C TYR A 79 4.73 8.79 0.49
N GLY A 80 4.31 9.51 -0.54
CA GLY A 80 5.23 10.23 -1.43
C GLY A 80 4.63 10.54 -2.79
N GLU A 81 5.47 10.91 -3.75
CA GLU A 81 5.08 10.94 -5.15
C GLU A 81 4.77 9.52 -5.63
N VAL A 82 3.61 9.36 -6.26
CA VAL A 82 3.11 8.05 -6.69
C VAL A 82 3.89 7.56 -7.90
N ASN A 83 4.52 6.39 -7.77
CA ASN A 83 5.19 5.66 -8.84
C ASN A 83 4.85 4.16 -8.80
N ASP A 84 3.68 3.84 -8.26
CA ASP A 84 3.21 2.47 -8.11
C ASP A 84 3.00 1.79 -9.46
N THR A 85 3.14 0.47 -9.48
CA THR A 85 2.93 -0.32 -10.69
C THR A 85 1.94 -1.44 -10.44
N TYR A 86 1.07 -1.69 -11.41
CA TYR A 86 -0.06 -2.60 -11.28
C TYR A 86 0.07 -3.72 -12.30
N TYR A 87 -0.15 -4.95 -11.86
CA TYR A 87 -0.08 -6.14 -12.70
C TYR A 87 -1.24 -7.07 -12.41
N THR A 88 -1.78 -7.70 -13.46
CA THR A 88 -2.50 -8.96 -13.27
C THR A 88 -1.53 -10.13 -13.19
N VAL A 89 -1.89 -11.16 -12.43
CA VAL A 89 -1.10 -12.38 -12.28
C VAL A 89 -1.96 -13.58 -12.60
N ASN A 90 -1.49 -14.42 -13.52
CA ASN A 90 -2.18 -15.65 -13.88
C ASN A 90 -1.87 -16.80 -12.91
N LYS A 91 -2.50 -17.96 -13.10
CA LYS A 91 -2.30 -19.14 -12.23
C LYS A 91 -0.87 -19.66 -12.19
N GLU A 92 -0.07 -19.40 -13.23
CA GLU A 92 1.34 -19.77 -13.32
C GLU A 92 2.28 -18.71 -12.73
N GLY A 93 1.76 -17.61 -12.18
CA GLY A 93 2.55 -16.52 -11.60
C GLY A 93 3.08 -15.50 -12.62
N LYS A 94 2.67 -15.60 -13.89
CA LYS A 94 3.08 -14.66 -14.94
C LYS A 94 2.36 -13.33 -14.75
N ARG A 95 3.15 -12.25 -14.69
CA ARG A 95 2.66 -10.87 -14.56
C ARG A 95 2.35 -10.26 -15.92
N THR A 96 1.21 -9.56 -16.02
CA THR A 96 0.85 -8.71 -17.16
C THR A 96 0.60 -7.31 -16.65
N LYS A 97 1.34 -6.32 -17.17
CA LYS A 97 1.23 -4.93 -16.69
C LYS A 97 -0.15 -4.36 -17.03
N LEU A 98 -0.78 -3.73 -16.05
CA LEU A 98 -2.00 -2.95 -16.21
C LEU A 98 -1.64 -1.48 -16.46
N ASP A 99 -2.48 -0.83 -17.26
CA ASP A 99 -2.44 0.62 -17.41
C ASP A 99 -3.05 1.31 -16.19
N GLU A 100 -2.57 2.49 -15.83
CA GLU A 100 -3.09 3.26 -14.68
C GLU A 100 -4.57 3.63 -14.85
N SER A 101 -5.06 3.76 -16.10
CA SER A 101 -6.48 3.97 -16.39
C SER A 101 -7.39 2.80 -15.99
N CYS A 102 -6.81 1.62 -15.75
CA CYS A 102 -7.51 0.45 -15.23
C CYS A 102 -7.64 0.45 -13.69
N ILE A 103 -7.00 1.41 -13.02
CA ILE A 103 -6.92 1.47 -11.57
C ILE A 103 -7.50 2.77 -11.06
N ARG A 104 -8.35 2.63 -10.04
CA ARG A 104 -8.77 3.73 -9.20
C ARG A 104 -8.10 3.62 -7.85
N VAL A 105 -7.34 4.64 -7.47
CA VAL A 105 -6.90 4.82 -6.09
C VAL A 105 -8.06 5.42 -5.30
N GLY A 106 -8.52 4.70 -4.29
CA GLY A 106 -9.57 5.12 -3.37
C GLY A 106 -9.00 5.82 -2.14
N SER A 107 -9.77 5.86 -1.05
CA SER A 107 -9.32 6.43 0.21
C SER A 107 -8.39 5.48 0.97
N ASN A 108 -7.47 6.07 1.73
CA ASN A 108 -6.73 5.42 2.79
C ASN A 108 -7.21 5.93 4.15
N GLY A 109 -6.89 5.20 5.22
CA GLY A 109 -7.28 5.58 6.56
C GLY A 109 -6.80 4.59 7.61
N GLY A 110 -7.22 4.81 8.85
CA GLY A 110 -6.99 3.90 9.96
C GLY A 110 -8.26 3.65 10.74
N THR A 111 -8.43 2.44 11.26
CA THR A 111 -9.47 2.11 12.24
C THR A 111 -8.82 1.56 13.50
N THR A 112 -9.25 2.04 14.67
CA THR A 112 -8.79 1.54 15.97
C THR A 112 -9.84 0.60 16.52
N GLU A 113 -9.43 -0.65 16.73
CA GLU A 113 -10.31 -1.72 17.21
C GLU A 113 -9.87 -2.16 18.60
N ASN A 114 -10.85 -2.50 19.43
CA ASN A 114 -10.59 -3.18 20.69
C ASN A 114 -10.32 -4.67 20.41
N ILE A 115 -9.08 -5.11 20.66
CA ILE A 115 -8.63 -6.50 20.44
C ILE A 115 -8.53 -7.31 21.74
N GLY A 116 -9.06 -6.77 22.84
CA GLY A 116 -9.05 -7.39 24.17
C GLY A 116 -9.45 -6.39 25.25
N LYS A 117 -9.51 -6.82 26.51
CA LYS A 117 -10.04 -6.00 27.63
C LYS A 117 -9.30 -4.67 27.85
N GLU A 118 -8.06 -4.53 27.40
CA GLU A 118 -7.24 -3.32 27.60
C GLU A 118 -6.30 -2.98 26.42
N ASN A 119 -6.47 -3.63 25.26
CA ASN A 119 -5.61 -3.40 24.10
C ASN A 119 -6.43 -2.87 22.93
N GLU A 120 -6.23 -1.60 22.61
CA GLU A 120 -6.61 -1.01 21.34
C GLU A 120 -5.51 -1.27 20.31
N HIS A 121 -5.92 -1.48 19.06
CA HIS A 121 -4.98 -1.66 17.96
C HIS A 121 -5.48 -0.95 16.71
N THR A 122 -4.61 -0.15 16.09
CA THR A 122 -4.94 0.60 14.88
C THR A 122 -4.49 -0.18 13.64
N PHE A 123 -5.45 -0.46 12.77
CA PHE A 123 -5.23 -1.03 11.45
C PHE A 123 -5.29 0.10 10.41
N SER A 124 -4.18 0.34 9.71
CA SER A 124 -4.19 1.19 8.52
C SER A 124 -4.73 0.40 7.32
N TYR A 125 -5.43 1.07 6.40
CA TYR A 125 -5.96 0.44 5.21
C TYR A 125 -5.83 1.34 3.97
N ALA A 126 -5.75 0.70 2.81
CA ALA A 126 -5.79 1.34 1.51
C ALA A 126 -6.87 0.69 0.63
N LYS A 127 -7.76 1.51 0.06
CA LYS A 127 -8.82 1.07 -0.85
C LYS A 127 -8.41 1.41 -2.28
N LEU A 128 -8.54 0.46 -3.19
CA LEU A 128 -8.38 0.67 -4.62
C LEU A 128 -9.55 0.00 -5.35
N ALA A 129 -9.67 0.22 -6.64
CA ALA A 129 -10.51 -0.61 -7.51
C ALA A 129 -9.77 -0.87 -8.82
N VAL A 130 -10.03 -2.05 -9.40
CA VAL A 130 -9.47 -2.48 -10.68
C VAL A 130 -10.60 -2.84 -11.64
N THR A 131 -10.42 -2.46 -12.90
CA THR A 131 -11.23 -2.93 -14.02
C THR A 131 -10.32 -3.51 -15.10
N THR A 132 -10.76 -4.58 -15.76
CA THR A 132 -10.13 -5.07 -16.99
C THR A 132 -11.02 -4.83 -18.21
N SER A 133 -12.30 -4.54 -17.98
CA SER A 133 -13.31 -4.37 -19.02
C SER A 133 -13.56 -2.91 -19.42
N ALA A 134 -13.28 -1.95 -18.53
CA ALA A 134 -13.67 -0.54 -18.69
C ALA A 134 -12.56 0.47 -18.36
N CYS A 135 -11.30 0.11 -18.64
CA CYS A 135 -10.15 0.99 -18.40
C CYS A 135 -10.34 2.34 -19.10
N SER A 136 -10.28 3.42 -18.33
CA SER A 136 -10.49 4.78 -18.83
C SER A 136 -10.06 5.81 -17.80
N GLN A 137 -9.79 7.03 -18.25
CA GLN A 137 -9.53 8.14 -17.33
C GLN A 137 -10.72 8.37 -16.38
N SER A 138 -11.96 8.14 -16.86
CA SER A 138 -13.16 8.24 -16.04
C SER A 138 -13.15 7.20 -14.92
N PHE A 139 -12.80 5.95 -15.23
CA PHE A 139 -12.69 4.91 -14.22
C PHE A 139 -11.61 5.25 -13.19
N SER A 140 -10.41 5.68 -13.63
CA SER A 140 -9.35 6.05 -12.69
C SER A 140 -9.77 7.19 -11.76
N SER A 141 -10.44 8.21 -12.31
CA SER A 141 -10.88 9.39 -11.57
C SER A 141 -12.12 9.18 -10.68
N TYR A 142 -13.04 8.27 -11.04
CA TYR A 142 -14.35 8.14 -10.36
C TYR A 142 -14.71 6.71 -9.95
N GLY A 143 -14.17 5.72 -10.64
CA GLY A 143 -14.40 4.30 -10.39
C GLY A 143 -15.58 3.79 -11.18
N ARG A 144 -16.09 2.63 -10.76
CA ARG A 144 -17.39 2.15 -11.24
C ARG A 144 -18.52 2.95 -10.63
N GLU A 145 -19.60 3.09 -11.37
CA GLU A 145 -20.82 3.72 -10.87
C GLU A 145 -21.42 2.88 -9.73
N VAL A 146 -21.82 3.55 -8.66
CA VAL A 146 -22.51 2.97 -7.51
C VAL A 146 -23.76 3.80 -7.21
N PRO A 147 -24.88 3.20 -6.77
CA PRO A 147 -26.08 3.95 -6.45
C PRO A 147 -25.82 4.99 -5.35
N GLU A 148 -26.24 6.24 -5.57
CA GLU A 148 -25.96 7.38 -4.68
C GLU A 148 -26.49 7.18 -3.24
N ASN A 149 -27.60 6.45 -3.09
CA ASN A 149 -28.23 6.17 -1.80
C ASN A 149 -27.73 4.90 -1.12
N GLN A 150 -26.63 4.31 -1.60
CA GLN A 150 -26.04 3.09 -1.03
C GLN A 150 -24.59 3.33 -0.60
N GLU A 151 -24.23 2.72 0.52
CA GLU A 151 -22.84 2.67 0.96
C GLU A 151 -22.00 1.96 -0.11
N HIS A 152 -20.82 2.52 -0.42
CA HIS A 152 -19.94 1.93 -1.41
C HIS A 152 -19.57 0.48 -0.98
N PRO A 153 -19.63 -0.52 -1.88
CA PRO A 153 -19.41 -1.93 -1.52
C PRO A 153 -18.09 -2.21 -0.79
N VAL A 154 -17.04 -1.45 -1.10
CA VAL A 154 -15.74 -1.50 -0.40
C VAL A 154 -15.83 -1.29 1.12
N GLU A 155 -16.79 -0.52 1.63
CA GLU A 155 -16.93 -0.30 3.08
C GLU A 155 -17.45 -1.56 3.78
N LYS A 156 -18.42 -2.24 3.15
CA LYS A 156 -18.87 -3.55 3.62
C LYS A 156 -17.72 -4.55 3.59
N LYS A 157 -16.95 -4.58 2.49
CA LYS A 157 -15.77 -5.45 2.35
C LYS A 157 -14.73 -5.18 3.44
N LEU A 158 -14.48 -3.92 3.81
CA LEU A 158 -13.59 -3.55 4.91
C LEU A 158 -14.10 -4.08 6.25
N ARG A 159 -15.38 -3.88 6.58
CA ARG A 159 -15.96 -4.40 7.83
C ARG A 159 -15.84 -5.91 7.92
N GLU A 160 -16.17 -6.63 6.85
CA GLU A 160 -16.08 -8.09 6.80
C GLU A 160 -14.64 -8.58 6.96
N LEU A 161 -13.69 -7.95 6.26
CA LEU A 161 -12.28 -8.31 6.37
C LEU A 161 -11.72 -8.04 7.78
N LEU A 162 -12.10 -6.94 8.43
CA LEU A 162 -11.68 -6.66 9.80
C LEU A 162 -12.17 -7.71 10.80
N VAL A 163 -13.39 -8.23 10.62
CA VAL A 163 -13.89 -9.35 11.45
C VAL A 163 -13.01 -10.57 11.26
N LEU A 164 -12.72 -10.97 10.02
CA LEU A 164 -11.85 -12.11 9.71
C LEU A 164 -10.44 -11.94 10.29
N VAL A 165 -9.86 -10.73 10.15
CA VAL A 165 -8.53 -10.43 10.71
C VAL A 165 -8.53 -10.59 12.23
N LYS A 166 -9.55 -10.09 12.92
CA LYS A 166 -9.65 -10.19 14.38
C LYS A 166 -9.85 -11.62 14.87
N GLU A 167 -10.63 -12.42 14.15
CA GLU A 167 -10.82 -13.84 14.46
C GLU A 167 -9.53 -14.65 14.23
N GLN A 168 -8.89 -14.46 13.08
CA GLN A 168 -7.74 -15.25 12.66
C GLN A 168 -6.45 -14.88 13.40
N TYR A 169 -6.12 -13.59 13.47
CA TYR A 169 -4.82 -13.12 13.95
C TYR A 169 -4.86 -12.71 15.41
N MET A 170 -5.99 -12.18 15.87
CA MET A 170 -6.12 -11.60 17.22
C MET A 170 -6.84 -12.53 18.20
N LYS A 171 -7.37 -13.67 17.71
CA LYS A 171 -8.13 -14.67 18.48
C LYS A 171 -9.35 -14.06 19.21
N VAL A 172 -9.87 -12.95 18.71
CA VAL A 172 -11.11 -12.33 19.21
C VAL A 172 -12.27 -13.08 18.58
N LYS A 173 -13.13 -13.70 19.39
CA LYS A 173 -14.36 -14.34 18.93
C LYS A 173 -15.54 -13.42 19.19
N TYR A 174 -16.37 -13.21 18.18
CA TYR A 174 -17.62 -12.45 18.27
C TYR A 174 -18.81 -13.34 18.59
#